data_AF-D3BHP0-F1
#
_entry.id   AF-D3BHP0-F1
#
_cell.length_a   1.000
_cell.length_b   1.000
_cell.length_c   1.000
_cell.angle_alpha   90.00
_cell.angle_beta   90.00
_cell.angle_gamma   90.00
#
_symmetry.space_group_name_H-M   'P 1'
#
loop_
_entity.id
_entity.type
_entity.pdbx_description
1 polymer ?
#
loop_
_entity_poly.entity_id
_entity_poly.type
_entity_poly.pdbx_seq_one_letter_code
_entity_poly.pdbx_strand_id
1 'polypeptide(L)'
;MATLSVPTRHLIHLKSINKAENLLDHTYKATGTYEIGRGSLGISEKKCSRKQILIKLDEHSNYYLISNGINPSYLKKYDKDYFVQMTKDEEYVLEDGDSFSMLYEMLTFTVVIEVNTEFVDYSKKTSSSTASTTTSSNNKRKDIDDNNDDDTNEKDTNTKKQKSLPECPYGKSCYRKNEEHFKEFSHPWKDTKDSKDEKKTTTTTTTATNKKDDSKDKNGAASSTTSTTSATAKPTTTATSSSTTTATTTTTTTTSPPSTSTASATNNGSTNGSNNGKPNYKKKKQVSSNKQRSLYFPFISTFVYNFKVDIATDIAITEIKSYLEFHKEEDDIKLIMCIDKSIYNDSIATKLTKGVGDERFSIVQCDSATSVEQFNVGCRFVASETTWRLKRTPQNKQLYDIIGEATFDAEVKQRYPKPGTAGNIYAVPIKDQQSKAAKEFNIDAIFLTIGPNMNDKKSNYIEDIDDATPLLTQTYQSLFSKLDNYD
;
A
#
# COMPACT_ATOMS: atom_id res chain seq x y z
N MET A 1 -28.73 23.73 41.34
CA MET A 1 -27.40 24.37 41.41
C MET A 1 -26.83 24.38 40.01
N ALA A 2 -26.06 25.40 39.62
CA ALA A 2 -25.30 25.32 38.36
C ALA A 2 -24.06 24.46 38.59
N THR A 3 -23.88 23.41 37.78
CA THR A 3 -22.61 22.66 37.75
C THR A 3 -21.54 23.56 37.15
N LEU A 4 -20.61 24.02 37.98
CA LEU A 4 -19.48 24.82 37.53
C LEU A 4 -18.64 23.98 36.56
N SER A 5 -18.64 24.38 35.30
CA SER A 5 -17.87 23.73 34.25
C SER A 5 -16.39 24.02 34.49
N VAL A 6 -15.64 23.02 34.99
CA VAL A 6 -14.21 23.16 35.27
C VAL A 6 -13.46 23.44 33.97
N PRO A 7 -12.72 24.56 33.84
CA PRO A 7 -11.98 24.87 32.61
C PRO A 7 -10.81 23.88 32.43
N THR A 8 -10.59 23.40 31.20
CA THR A 8 -9.35 22.65 30.88
C THR A 8 -8.17 23.60 30.75
N ARG A 9 -6.97 23.12 31.06
CA ARG A 9 -5.70 23.84 30.91
C ARG A 9 -5.33 24.13 29.45
N HIS A 10 -5.83 23.33 28.50
CA HIS A 10 -5.65 23.57 27.07
C HIS A 10 -7.00 23.52 26.36
N LEU A 11 -7.21 24.45 25.43
CA LEU A 11 -8.35 24.50 24.52
C LEU A 11 -8.13 23.47 23.42
N ILE A 12 -9.15 22.63 23.17
CA ILE A 12 -9.09 21.63 22.11
C ILE A 12 -9.94 22.10 20.95
N HIS A 13 -9.27 22.59 19.90
CA HIS A 13 -9.89 23.07 18.69
C HIS A 13 -10.03 21.92 17.69
N LEU A 14 -11.24 21.74 17.15
CA LEU A 14 -11.48 20.88 16.00
C LEU A 14 -11.56 21.74 14.74
N LYS A 15 -10.65 21.47 13.80
CA LYS A 15 -10.52 22.17 12.52
C LYS A 15 -10.96 21.27 11.38
N SER A 16 -12.06 21.65 10.74
CA SER A 16 -12.64 20.93 9.61
C SER A 16 -11.72 20.99 8.39
N ILE A 17 -11.25 19.83 7.91
CA ILE A 17 -10.32 19.78 6.77
C ILE A 17 -11.06 20.00 5.44
N ASN A 18 -12.30 19.54 5.33
CA ASN A 18 -13.05 19.49 4.08
C ASN A 18 -14.26 20.45 4.06
N LYS A 19 -14.12 21.57 3.34
CA LYS A 19 -15.19 22.57 3.17
C LYS A 19 -16.39 22.08 2.34
N ALA A 20 -16.29 20.95 1.63
CA ALA A 20 -17.37 20.42 0.81
C ALA A 20 -18.51 19.77 1.64
N GLU A 21 -18.26 19.41 2.90
CA GLU A 21 -19.18 18.60 3.72
C GLU A 21 -20.01 19.41 4.74
N ASN A 22 -19.95 20.76 4.69
CA ASN A 22 -20.60 21.69 5.64
C ASN A 22 -20.26 21.41 7.13
N LEU A 23 -19.07 20.86 7.38
CA LEU A 23 -18.54 20.64 8.73
C LEU A 23 -18.32 21.97 9.44
N LEU A 24 -18.51 21.97 10.76
CA LEU A 24 -18.31 23.15 11.60
C LEU A 24 -17.13 22.94 12.54
N ASP A 25 -16.19 23.88 12.52
CA ASP A 25 -15.14 24.00 13.53
C ASP A 25 -15.73 24.08 14.95
N HIS A 26 -15.01 23.55 15.93
CA HIS A 26 -15.42 23.61 17.34
C HIS A 26 -14.25 23.91 18.28
N THR A 27 -14.55 24.23 19.54
CA THR A 27 -13.53 24.44 20.58
C THR A 27 -14.07 24.02 21.93
N TYR A 28 -13.48 22.97 22.52
CA TYR A 28 -13.80 22.54 23.87
C TYR A 28 -12.97 23.33 24.88
N LYS A 29 -13.67 23.93 25.86
CA LYS A 29 -13.11 24.84 26.88
C LYS A 29 -13.09 24.27 28.30
N ALA A 30 -13.74 23.14 28.55
CA ALA A 30 -13.89 22.54 29.88
C ALA A 30 -13.49 21.06 29.91
N THR A 31 -13.36 20.49 31.11
CA THR A 31 -13.21 19.05 31.30
C THR A 31 -14.53 18.31 31.14
N GLY A 32 -14.48 17.02 30.85
CA GLY A 32 -15.63 16.15 30.63
C GLY A 32 -15.54 15.32 29.35
N THR A 33 -16.64 14.63 29.01
CA THR A 33 -16.74 13.78 27.82
C THR A 33 -17.76 14.35 26.84
N TYR A 34 -17.31 14.60 25.61
CA TYR A 34 -18.07 15.26 24.54
C TYR A 34 -18.41 14.27 23.43
N GLU A 35 -19.69 14.21 23.06
CA GLU A 35 -20.19 13.26 22.05
C GLU A 35 -20.22 13.89 20.66
N ILE A 36 -19.58 13.26 19.68
CA ILE A 36 -19.52 13.73 18.29
C ILE A 36 -20.14 12.68 17.37
N GLY A 37 -20.94 13.13 16.40
CA GLY A 37 -21.63 12.24 15.47
C GLY A 37 -22.75 12.92 14.71
N ARG A 38 -23.61 12.11 14.08
CA ARG A 38 -24.70 12.59 13.23
C ARG A 38 -25.70 13.44 14.01
N GLY A 39 -25.73 14.74 13.71
CA GLY A 39 -26.50 15.76 14.43
C GLY A 39 -25.65 16.79 15.17
N SER A 40 -24.32 16.63 15.22
CA SER A 40 -23.38 17.63 15.73
C SER A 40 -22.36 18.06 14.67
N LEU A 41 -21.74 19.23 14.84
CA LEU A 41 -20.65 19.76 14.00
C LEU A 41 -20.91 19.76 12.48
N GLY A 42 -22.16 19.93 12.05
CA GLY A 42 -22.59 19.89 10.65
C GLY A 42 -22.81 18.47 10.08
N ILE A 43 -22.43 17.42 10.82
CA ILE A 43 -22.45 16.02 10.37
C ILE A 43 -23.89 15.53 10.19
N SER A 44 -24.30 15.34 8.93
CA SER A 44 -25.63 14.83 8.55
C SER A 44 -25.62 13.41 7.97
N GLU A 45 -24.44 12.86 7.64
CA GLU A 45 -24.28 11.52 7.03
C GLU A 45 -24.94 10.42 7.87
N LYS A 46 -25.86 9.69 7.23
CA LYS A 46 -26.67 8.62 7.82
C LYS A 46 -25.84 7.45 8.34
N LYS A 47 -24.69 7.16 7.74
CA LYS A 47 -23.74 6.11 8.20
C LYS A 47 -23.12 6.41 9.56
N CYS A 48 -22.96 7.69 9.93
CA CYS A 48 -22.41 8.05 11.23
C CYS A 48 -23.44 7.81 12.35
N SER A 49 -22.96 7.26 13.46
CA SER A 49 -23.73 7.12 14.69
C SER A 49 -23.99 8.52 15.31
N ARG A 50 -25.00 8.69 16.16
CA ARG A 50 -25.18 9.95 16.92
C ARG A 50 -24.04 10.20 17.92
N LYS A 51 -23.51 9.11 18.50
CA LYS A 51 -22.38 9.07 19.43
C LYS A 51 -21.24 8.27 18.81
N GLN A 52 -20.71 8.75 17.69
CA GLN A 52 -19.75 8.03 16.85
C GLN A 52 -18.33 8.09 17.43
N ILE A 53 -17.93 9.28 17.88
CA ILE A 53 -16.70 9.59 18.60
C ILE A 53 -17.07 10.15 19.97
N LEU A 54 -16.23 9.87 20.97
CA LEU A 54 -16.17 10.62 22.23
C LEU A 54 -14.81 11.33 22.32
N ILE A 55 -14.80 12.59 22.74
CA ILE A 55 -13.58 13.30 23.19
C ILE A 55 -13.67 13.48 24.70
N LYS A 56 -12.70 12.96 25.44
CA LYS A 56 -12.61 13.00 26.91
C LYS A 56 -11.44 13.89 27.31
N LEU A 57 -11.73 14.98 28.03
CA LEU A 57 -10.75 15.94 28.52
C LEU A 57 -10.70 15.89 30.05
N ASP A 58 -9.54 15.58 30.63
CA ASP A 58 -9.39 15.46 32.08
C ASP A 58 -8.79 16.71 32.77
N GLU A 59 -8.78 16.71 34.10
CA GLU A 59 -8.23 17.79 34.93
C GLU A 59 -6.69 17.79 34.98
N HIS A 60 -6.05 16.70 34.52
CA HIS A 60 -4.60 16.51 34.51
C HIS A 60 -3.95 16.90 33.17
N SER A 61 -4.74 17.39 32.21
CA SER A 61 -4.33 17.78 30.85
C SER A 61 -4.03 16.60 29.91
N ASN A 62 -4.61 15.44 30.16
CA ASN A 62 -4.64 14.34 29.20
C ASN A 62 -5.96 14.39 28.40
N TYR A 63 -5.84 14.10 27.10
CA TYR A 63 -6.95 14.19 26.15
C TYR A 63 -7.06 12.87 25.40
N TYR A 64 -8.28 12.34 25.31
CA TYR A 64 -8.52 11.02 24.73
C TYR A 64 -9.63 11.07 23.67
N LEU A 65 -9.41 10.32 22.59
CA LEU A 65 -10.37 10.07 21.52
C LEU A 65 -10.83 8.60 21.61
N ILE A 66 -12.14 8.36 21.59
CA ILE A 66 -12.73 7.02 21.72
C ILE A 66 -13.70 6.78 20.56
N SER A 67 -13.58 5.64 19.87
CA SER A 67 -14.54 5.23 18.84
C SER A 67 -15.68 4.43 19.47
N ASN A 68 -16.89 4.98 19.50
CA ASN A 68 -18.06 4.38 20.14
C ASN A 68 -19.17 3.97 19.14
N GLY A 69 -19.02 4.35 17.87
CA GLY A 69 -20.01 4.09 16.82
C GLY A 69 -20.16 2.64 16.38
N ILE A 70 -21.18 2.39 15.52
CA ILE A 70 -21.41 1.10 14.85
C ILE A 70 -20.45 0.92 13.67
N ASN A 71 -20.28 1.98 12.86
CA ASN A 71 -19.23 2.03 11.85
C ASN A 71 -17.89 2.39 12.52
N PRO A 72 -16.74 1.96 11.96
CA PRO A 72 -15.43 2.35 12.46
C PRO A 72 -15.16 3.85 12.28
N SER A 73 -14.42 4.42 13.25
CA SER A 73 -13.79 5.73 13.16
C SER A 73 -12.27 5.54 13.00
N TYR A 74 -11.56 6.56 12.52
CA TYR A 74 -10.13 6.44 12.20
C TYR A 74 -9.32 7.63 12.76
N LEU A 75 -8.11 7.34 13.24
CA LEU A 75 -7.15 8.31 13.78
C LEU A 75 -5.85 8.30 12.95
N LYS A 76 -5.39 9.47 12.53
CA LYS A 76 -4.06 9.71 11.95
C LYS A 76 -3.26 10.53 12.96
N LYS A 77 -2.12 10.00 13.40
CA LYS A 77 -1.19 10.74 14.26
C LYS A 77 -0.50 11.88 13.50
N TYR A 78 -0.17 12.97 14.19
CA TYR A 78 0.46 14.16 13.60
C TYR A 78 1.74 13.84 12.81
N ASP A 79 2.50 12.83 13.24
CA ASP A 79 3.75 12.38 12.61
C ASP A 79 3.54 11.26 11.56
N LYS A 80 2.30 10.96 11.17
CA LYS A 80 1.91 9.95 10.16
C LYS A 80 1.08 10.56 9.03
N ASP A 81 1.25 10.01 7.83
CA ASP A 81 0.48 10.38 6.63
C ASP A 81 -0.82 9.56 6.45
N TYR A 82 -1.01 8.48 7.24
CA TYR A 82 -2.10 7.51 7.08
C TYR A 82 -3.04 7.42 8.29
N PHE A 83 -4.33 7.23 8.02
CA PHE A 83 -5.34 6.94 9.04
C PHE A 83 -5.32 5.46 9.45
N VAL A 84 -5.28 5.21 10.76
CA VAL A 84 -5.42 3.89 11.40
C VAL A 84 -6.86 3.73 11.88
N GLN A 85 -7.45 2.54 11.72
CA GLN A 85 -8.78 2.26 12.26
C GLN A 85 -8.70 2.14 13.78
N MET A 86 -9.54 2.90 14.49
CA MET A 86 -9.64 2.81 15.95
C MET A 86 -10.40 1.54 16.35
N THR A 87 -9.90 0.81 17.34
CA THR A 87 -10.70 -0.20 18.05
C THR A 87 -11.90 0.49 18.71
N LYS A 88 -13.03 -0.22 18.79
CA LYS A 88 -14.20 0.28 19.50
C LYS A 88 -13.94 0.30 21.01
N ASP A 89 -14.37 1.35 21.68
CA ASP A 89 -14.34 1.56 23.15
C ASP A 89 -12.93 1.64 23.78
N GLU A 90 -11.87 1.76 22.96
CA GLU A 90 -10.48 1.99 23.39
C GLU A 90 -10.14 3.49 23.44
N GLU A 91 -9.35 3.90 24.45
CA GLU A 91 -8.94 5.31 24.64
C GLU A 91 -7.60 5.62 23.94
N TYR A 92 -7.64 6.45 22.90
CA TYR A 92 -6.45 6.90 22.18
C TYR A 92 -6.02 8.28 22.69
N VAL A 93 -4.79 8.40 23.21
CA VAL A 93 -4.22 9.72 23.60
C VAL A 93 -4.18 10.63 22.37
N LEU A 94 -4.64 11.87 22.53
CA LEU A 94 -4.80 12.86 21.48
C LEU A 94 -3.73 13.95 21.60
N GLU A 95 -2.97 14.16 20.54
CA GLU A 95 -1.81 15.07 20.48
C GLU A 95 -2.07 16.24 19.51
N ASP A 96 -1.25 17.29 19.59
CA ASP A 96 -1.37 18.46 18.71
C ASP A 96 -1.07 18.10 17.25
N GLY A 97 -1.90 18.55 16.31
CA GLY A 97 -1.80 18.20 14.90
C GLY A 97 -2.36 16.82 14.52
N ASP A 98 -2.82 16.01 15.48
CA ASP A 98 -3.55 14.76 15.20
C ASP A 98 -4.78 15.04 14.32
N SER A 99 -5.27 14.04 13.59
CA SER A 99 -6.50 14.18 12.82
C SER A 99 -7.36 12.92 12.91
N PHE A 100 -8.67 13.07 13.05
CA PHE A 100 -9.60 11.94 13.05
C PHE A 100 -10.72 12.10 12.04
N SER A 101 -11.26 10.96 11.58
CA SER A 101 -12.32 10.89 10.57
C SER A 101 -13.44 9.93 11.01
N MET A 102 -14.68 10.33 10.75
CA MET A 102 -15.89 9.63 11.24
C MET A 102 -16.28 8.44 10.34
N LEU A 103 -15.66 8.37 9.16
CA LEU A 103 -15.61 7.30 8.17
C LEU A 103 -14.23 7.42 7.49
N TYR A 104 -13.73 6.37 6.82
CA TYR A 104 -12.37 6.37 6.25
C TYR A 104 -12.09 7.61 5.37
N GLU A 105 -11.21 8.49 5.85
CA GLU A 105 -10.77 9.76 5.23
C GLU A 105 -11.87 10.82 4.98
N MET A 106 -13.11 10.60 5.46
CA MET A 106 -14.26 11.52 5.31
C MET A 106 -14.73 12.11 6.65
N LEU A 107 -15.39 13.27 6.61
CA LEU A 107 -15.90 13.97 7.80
C LEU A 107 -14.77 14.23 8.81
N THR A 108 -13.67 14.76 8.29
CA THR A 108 -12.35 14.75 8.93
C THR A 108 -12.04 16.06 9.64
N PHE A 109 -11.56 15.97 10.88
CA PHE A 109 -11.09 17.09 11.69
C PHE A 109 -9.61 16.93 12.04
N THR A 110 -8.83 18.00 11.94
CA THR A 110 -7.53 18.14 12.60
C THR A 110 -7.73 18.74 13.99
N VAL A 111 -6.93 18.30 14.94
CA VAL A 111 -6.91 18.78 16.33
C VAL A 111 -5.80 19.81 16.47
N VAL A 112 -6.11 20.93 17.12
CA VAL A 112 -5.11 21.91 17.57
C VAL A 112 -5.30 22.14 19.07
N ILE A 113 -4.20 22.11 19.82
CA ILE A 113 -4.18 22.14 21.29
C ILE A 113 -3.49 23.43 21.76
N GLU A 114 -4.28 24.45 22.09
CA GLU A 114 -3.76 25.76 22.53
C GLU A 114 -3.81 25.90 24.06
N VAL A 115 -2.85 26.59 24.67
CA VAL A 115 -2.87 26.84 26.13
C VAL A 115 -4.04 27.77 26.48
N ASN A 116 -4.90 27.34 27.41
CA ASN A 116 -6.03 28.13 27.85
C ASN A 116 -5.56 29.26 28.79
N THR A 117 -5.49 30.49 28.28
CA THR A 117 -5.11 31.67 29.06
C THR A 117 -6.15 32.08 30.12
N GLU A 118 -7.37 31.56 30.05
CA GLU A 118 -8.43 31.73 31.05
C GLU A 118 -8.29 30.70 32.21
N PHE A 119 -7.37 29.73 32.11
CA PHE A 119 -7.17 28.70 33.15
C PHE A 119 -6.40 29.23 34.36
N VAL A 120 -7.09 29.31 35.50
CA VAL A 120 -6.49 29.68 36.79
C VAL A 120 -6.18 28.41 37.60
N ASP A 121 -4.89 28.16 37.82
CA ASP A 121 -4.41 27.07 38.68
C ASP A 121 -4.66 27.41 40.17
N TYR A 122 -5.81 26.99 40.68
CA TYR A 122 -6.19 27.18 42.08
C TYR A 122 -5.34 26.34 43.07
N SER A 123 -4.57 25.34 42.60
CA SER A 123 -3.75 24.49 43.49
C SER A 123 -2.56 25.22 44.12
N LYS A 124 -2.12 26.35 43.54
CA LYS A 124 -0.97 27.13 44.00
C LYS A 124 -1.30 28.22 45.04
N LYS A 125 -2.52 28.29 45.57
CA LYS A 125 -2.95 29.38 46.46
C LYS A 125 -2.68 29.17 47.96
N THR A 126 -1.56 28.50 48.30
CA THR A 126 -1.10 28.27 49.69
C THR A 126 0.41 28.46 49.91
N SER A 127 1.03 29.45 49.24
CA SER A 127 2.33 30.01 49.67
C SER A 127 2.64 31.36 49.01
N SER A 128 2.07 32.44 49.57
CA SER A 128 2.34 33.83 49.14
C SER A 128 3.20 34.59 50.16
N SER A 129 3.93 35.62 49.67
CA SER A 129 4.90 36.47 50.40
C SER A 129 6.27 35.78 50.63
N THR A 130 7.44 36.41 50.43
CA THR A 130 7.76 37.82 50.10
C THR A 130 8.89 37.92 49.04
N ALA A 131 9.16 39.13 48.53
CA ALA A 131 10.18 39.51 47.54
C ALA A 131 11.65 39.12 47.93
N SER A 132 12.70 39.23 47.09
CA SER A 132 12.94 40.17 45.98
C SER A 132 13.99 39.73 44.95
N THR A 133 14.03 40.47 43.84
CA THR A 133 15.13 40.80 42.89
C THR A 133 16.57 40.27 43.09
N THR A 134 17.23 40.04 41.93
CA THR A 134 18.66 40.31 41.58
C THR A 134 19.71 39.18 41.48
N THR A 135 20.39 39.15 40.31
CA THR A 135 21.78 38.73 40.02
C THR A 135 22.21 37.25 39.99
N SER A 136 23.18 37.01 39.10
CA SER A 136 23.91 35.75 38.86
C SER A 136 25.10 35.58 39.83
N SER A 137 25.55 34.33 40.06
CA SER A 137 26.96 33.86 39.98
C SER A 137 27.35 32.74 40.96
N ASN A 138 27.86 31.63 40.41
CA ASN A 138 29.00 30.80 40.86
C ASN A 138 29.26 30.42 42.35
N ASN A 139 29.40 29.08 42.53
CA ASN A 139 30.42 28.38 43.33
C ASN A 139 30.45 28.47 44.88
N LYS A 140 30.36 27.31 45.55
CA LYS A 140 31.51 26.52 46.12
C LYS A 140 31.14 25.72 47.38
N ARG A 141 31.67 24.49 47.45
CA ARG A 141 31.60 23.49 48.54
C ARG A 141 31.92 24.04 49.95
N LYS A 142 31.33 23.46 50.99
CA LYS A 142 32.03 22.49 51.88
C LYS A 142 31.10 21.73 52.87
N ASP A 143 31.29 20.42 52.88
CA ASP A 143 31.48 19.46 53.99
C ASP A 143 31.03 19.83 55.42
N ILE A 144 30.40 18.87 56.10
CA ILE A 144 30.74 18.38 57.46
C ILE A 144 30.27 16.92 57.59
N ASP A 145 31.07 16.08 58.24
CA ASP A 145 30.79 14.66 58.50
C ASP A 145 29.84 14.47 59.71
N ASP A 146 29.26 13.27 59.82
CA ASP A 146 29.38 12.52 61.07
C ASP A 146 29.36 11.00 60.77
N ASN A 147 30.27 10.25 61.38
CA ASN A 147 30.44 8.80 61.15
C ASN A 147 29.91 8.00 62.34
N ASN A 148 29.47 6.77 62.08
CA ASN A 148 29.60 5.66 63.03
C ASN A 148 29.63 4.33 62.25
N ASP A 149 30.80 3.71 62.21
CA ASP A 149 30.93 2.28 61.92
C ASP A 149 30.51 1.48 63.16
N ASP A 150 29.94 0.29 62.95
CA ASP A 150 30.47 -0.90 63.62
C ASP A 150 30.31 -2.10 62.68
N ASP A 151 31.25 -3.04 62.76
CA ASP A 151 31.46 -4.11 61.78
C ASP A 151 31.08 -5.46 62.40
N THR A 152 30.41 -6.33 61.65
CA THR A 152 30.44 -7.77 61.94
C THR A 152 29.97 -8.61 60.76
N ASN A 153 30.52 -9.82 60.66
CA ASN A 153 30.68 -10.50 59.38
C ASN A 153 29.89 -11.83 59.28
N GLU A 154 29.65 -12.24 58.03
CA GLU A 154 29.43 -13.63 57.60
C GLU A 154 28.20 -14.42 58.17
N LYS A 155 27.13 -14.57 57.37
CA LYS A 155 26.85 -15.81 56.59
C LYS A 155 25.51 -15.81 55.83
N ASP A 156 25.39 -16.76 54.90
CA ASP A 156 24.36 -16.88 53.87
C ASP A 156 22.89 -16.90 54.35
N THR A 157 22.05 -16.10 53.67
CA THR A 157 20.76 -16.60 53.12
C THR A 157 20.46 -15.95 51.77
N ASN A 158 19.92 -16.73 50.83
CA ASN A 158 19.73 -16.33 49.44
C ASN A 158 18.30 -15.80 49.17
N THR A 159 18.14 -14.48 49.02
CA THR A 159 16.87 -13.88 48.57
C THR A 159 17.05 -12.63 47.70
N LYS A 160 17.48 -12.78 46.44
CA LYS A 160 17.48 -11.67 45.47
C LYS A 160 16.05 -11.25 45.09
N LYS A 161 15.53 -10.22 45.75
CA LYS A 161 14.23 -9.59 45.44
C LYS A 161 14.32 -8.76 44.15
N GLN A 162 14.14 -9.40 42.99
CA GLN A 162 14.16 -8.72 41.70
C GLN A 162 13.01 -7.70 41.58
N LYS A 163 13.29 -6.55 40.95
CA LYS A 163 12.24 -5.73 40.32
C LYS A 163 11.76 -6.48 39.08
N SER A 164 10.49 -6.86 39.04
CA SER A 164 9.86 -7.43 37.84
C SER A 164 9.71 -6.36 36.76
N LEU A 165 10.32 -6.58 35.59
CA LEU A 165 10.05 -5.81 34.38
C LEU A 165 8.59 -6.00 33.95
N PRO A 166 7.91 -4.97 33.41
CA PRO A 166 6.53 -5.09 32.93
C PRO A 166 6.40 -6.20 31.89
N GLU A 167 5.27 -6.89 31.88
CA GLU A 167 4.99 -7.91 30.89
C GLU A 167 4.91 -7.32 29.48
N CYS A 168 5.42 -8.06 28.49
CA CYS A 168 5.39 -7.63 27.10
C CYS A 168 3.94 -7.47 26.59
N PRO A 169 3.54 -6.31 26.02
CA PRO A 169 2.16 -6.07 25.57
C PRO A 169 1.73 -6.98 24.40
N TYR A 170 2.68 -7.60 23.70
CA TYR A 170 2.43 -8.58 22.64
C TYR A 170 2.27 -10.02 23.17
N GLY A 171 2.39 -10.23 24.49
CA GLY A 171 2.13 -11.50 25.16
C GLY A 171 2.94 -12.67 24.60
N LYS A 172 2.26 -13.83 24.46
CA LYS A 172 2.80 -15.04 23.84
C LYS A 172 3.14 -14.87 22.35
N SER A 173 2.55 -13.88 21.68
CA SER A 173 2.74 -13.59 20.26
C SER A 173 3.95 -12.67 19.97
N CYS A 174 4.77 -12.35 20.97
CA CYS A 174 5.90 -11.45 20.77
C CYS A 174 7.02 -12.07 19.93
N TYR A 175 7.16 -11.58 18.70
CA TYR A 175 8.18 -11.99 17.72
C TYR A 175 9.49 -11.16 17.79
N ARG A 176 9.54 -10.08 18.58
CA ARG A 176 10.78 -9.30 18.80
C ARG A 176 11.81 -10.15 19.53
N LYS A 177 13.08 -10.03 19.09
CA LYS A 177 14.23 -10.83 19.58
C LYS A 177 15.48 -9.99 19.87
N ASN A 178 15.39 -8.66 19.81
CA ASN A 178 16.51 -7.75 20.10
C ASN A 178 16.76 -7.65 21.61
N GLU A 179 18.02 -7.41 22.00
CA GLU A 179 18.45 -7.42 23.40
C GLU A 179 17.82 -6.31 24.24
N GLU A 180 17.53 -5.15 23.63
CA GLU A 180 16.86 -4.00 24.28
C GLU A 180 15.44 -4.35 24.71
N HIS A 181 14.68 -5.04 23.84
CA HIS A 181 13.31 -5.46 24.12
C HIS A 181 13.23 -6.41 25.34
N PHE A 182 14.27 -7.20 25.60
CA PHE A 182 14.39 -8.03 26.81
C PHE A 182 14.97 -7.30 28.04
N LYS A 183 15.51 -6.09 27.88
CA LYS A 183 15.87 -5.18 28.99
C LYS A 183 14.69 -4.33 29.46
N GLU A 184 13.65 -4.21 28.64
CA GLU A 184 12.43 -3.44 28.94
C GLU A 184 11.25 -4.34 29.34
N PHE A 185 11.04 -5.48 28.67
CA PHE A 185 9.83 -6.30 28.82
C PHE A 185 10.09 -7.77 29.21
N SER A 186 9.33 -8.27 30.18
CA SER A 186 9.36 -9.67 30.61
C SER A 186 8.47 -10.57 29.74
N HIS A 187 8.86 -11.86 29.63
CA HIS A 187 8.22 -12.86 28.76
C HIS A 187 8.07 -14.23 29.48
N PRO A 188 7.44 -14.30 30.66
CA PRO A 188 7.50 -15.47 31.56
C PRO A 188 6.92 -16.77 30.97
N TRP A 189 6.11 -16.67 29.91
CA TRP A 189 5.55 -17.79 29.16
C TRP A 189 6.50 -18.44 28.14
N LYS A 190 7.70 -17.88 27.93
CA LYS A 190 8.63 -18.36 26.88
C LYS A 190 9.56 -19.50 27.35
N ASP A 191 9.70 -19.67 28.67
CA ASP A 191 10.59 -20.67 29.28
C ASP A 191 9.90 -22.03 29.56
N THR A 192 8.60 -22.16 29.25
CA THR A 192 7.81 -23.37 29.54
C THR A 192 7.61 -24.29 28.34
N LYS A 193 8.70 -24.89 27.83
CA LYS A 193 8.75 -26.01 26.85
C LYS A 193 8.09 -25.74 25.48
N ASP A 194 8.64 -26.17 24.34
CA ASP A 194 9.48 -27.35 24.14
C ASP A 194 10.98 -27.12 23.95
N SER A 195 11.74 -28.17 24.24
CA SER A 195 13.18 -28.27 23.99
C SER A 195 13.45 -29.12 22.76
N LYS A 196 14.16 -28.56 21.77
CA LYS A 196 15.21 -29.24 21.00
C LYS A 196 15.99 -28.25 20.14
N ASP A 197 17.28 -28.16 20.46
CA ASP A 197 18.46 -27.94 19.61
C ASP A 197 18.45 -26.75 18.59
N GLU A 198 19.50 -25.93 18.47
CA GLU A 198 20.85 -26.01 19.05
C GLU A 198 21.41 -24.59 19.33
N LYS A 199 22.03 -24.38 20.50
CA LYS A 199 22.72 -23.12 20.84
C LYS A 199 24.21 -23.26 20.54
N LYS A 200 24.71 -22.61 19.47
CA LYS A 200 26.15 -22.47 19.24
C LYS A 200 26.66 -21.03 19.26
N THR A 201 26.75 -20.46 20.46
CA THR A 201 27.69 -19.37 20.74
C THR A 201 29.10 -19.83 20.40
N THR A 202 29.80 -19.18 19.47
CA THR A 202 31.19 -19.51 19.13
C THR A 202 32.10 -18.32 19.42
N THR A 203 32.53 -18.20 20.67
CA THR A 203 33.75 -17.46 21.02
C THR A 203 34.91 -18.44 20.84
N THR A 204 35.75 -18.29 19.82
CA THR A 204 36.97 -19.11 19.72
C THR A 204 38.14 -18.33 19.13
N THR A 205 39.15 -18.23 20.00
CA THR A 205 40.55 -17.87 19.84
C THR A 205 41.21 -18.29 18.52
N THR A 206 42.14 -17.45 18.08
CA THR A 206 43.06 -17.65 16.96
C THR A 206 43.99 -18.86 17.12
N THR A 207 44.01 -19.75 16.12
CA THR A 207 45.24 -20.44 15.70
C THR A 207 45.17 -20.76 14.21
N ALA A 208 46.29 -20.68 13.50
CA ALA A 208 46.39 -21.02 12.07
C ALA A 208 47.16 -22.33 11.86
N THR A 209 46.91 -23.06 10.77
CA THR A 209 47.92 -23.36 9.73
C THR A 209 47.42 -24.23 8.55
N ASN A 210 47.72 -23.75 7.33
CA ASN A 210 48.25 -24.49 6.17
C ASN A 210 47.62 -25.79 5.59
N LYS A 211 47.41 -25.73 4.27
CA LYS A 211 47.75 -26.77 3.24
C LYS A 211 46.89 -28.06 3.19
N LYS A 212 46.71 -28.74 2.03
CA LYS A 212 47.02 -28.44 0.61
C LYS A 212 46.18 -29.34 -0.34
N ASP A 213 46.14 -28.91 -1.61
CA ASP A 213 46.20 -29.71 -2.86
C ASP A 213 45.16 -30.80 -3.26
N ASP A 214 44.83 -30.67 -4.56
CA ASP A 214 44.78 -31.71 -5.61
C ASP A 214 43.59 -32.68 -5.82
N SER A 215 42.73 -32.26 -6.76
CA SER A 215 42.69 -32.76 -8.15
C SER A 215 42.36 -34.25 -8.45
N LYS A 216 41.29 -34.44 -9.24
CA LYS A 216 41.32 -34.76 -10.71
C LYS A 216 40.50 -35.99 -11.17
N ASP A 217 39.92 -35.86 -12.39
CA ASP A 217 39.55 -36.94 -13.35
C ASP A 217 38.50 -38.01 -12.90
N LYS A 218 37.68 -38.66 -13.75
CA LYS A 218 37.17 -38.41 -15.13
C LYS A 218 35.97 -39.35 -15.42
N ASN A 219 35.17 -39.03 -16.45
CA ASN A 219 34.34 -39.88 -17.36
C ASN A 219 33.70 -41.21 -16.87
N GLY A 220 32.42 -41.46 -17.22
CA GLY A 220 31.82 -42.82 -17.17
C GLY A 220 30.42 -42.94 -17.77
N ALA A 221 30.28 -43.58 -18.93
CA ALA A 221 29.07 -43.60 -19.77
C ALA A 221 27.92 -44.55 -19.35
N ALA A 222 26.69 -44.15 -19.71
CA ALA A 222 25.63 -44.93 -20.37
C ALA A 222 25.00 -46.23 -19.78
N SER A 223 23.71 -46.11 -19.43
CA SER A 223 22.57 -46.85 -20.04
C SER A 223 22.13 -48.27 -19.59
N SER A 224 20.85 -48.32 -19.16
CA SER A 224 19.76 -49.29 -19.50
C SER A 224 19.79 -50.78 -19.11
N THR A 225 18.72 -51.21 -18.41
CA THR A 225 18.21 -52.60 -18.25
C THR A 225 16.84 -52.54 -17.51
N THR A 226 15.80 -53.38 -17.65
CA THR A 226 15.27 -54.34 -18.68
C THR A 226 13.82 -54.74 -18.27
N SER A 227 13.03 -55.38 -19.16
CA SER A 227 11.76 -56.14 -18.92
C SER A 227 10.48 -55.33 -18.54
N THR A 228 9.27 -55.47 -19.13
CA THR A 228 8.38 -56.60 -19.61
C THR A 228 7.65 -57.36 -18.48
N THR A 229 6.36 -57.74 -18.52
CA THR A 229 5.25 -57.79 -19.55
C THR A 229 3.87 -57.66 -18.82
N SER A 230 2.61 -57.87 -19.28
CA SER A 230 1.86 -58.33 -20.50
C SER A 230 0.35 -57.94 -20.32
N ALA A 231 -0.45 -57.57 -21.34
CA ALA A 231 -1.37 -58.37 -22.20
C ALA A 231 -2.53 -59.13 -21.47
N THR A 232 -3.78 -59.34 -21.99
CA THR A 232 -4.29 -59.38 -23.39
C THR A 232 -5.84 -59.24 -23.54
N ALA A 233 -6.33 -58.75 -24.71
CA ALA A 233 -7.69 -58.88 -25.36
C ALA A 233 -8.99 -58.37 -24.66
N LYS A 234 -10.06 -57.80 -25.29
CA LYS A 234 -10.79 -57.85 -26.60
C LYS A 234 -11.96 -58.90 -26.65
N PRO A 235 -13.14 -58.62 -27.28
CA PRO A 235 -13.33 -58.61 -28.76
C PRO A 235 -14.21 -57.44 -29.33
N THR A 236 -14.94 -57.63 -30.45
CA THR A 236 -15.42 -56.58 -31.39
C THR A 236 -16.79 -56.88 -32.05
N THR A 237 -17.60 -55.84 -32.36
CA THR A 237 -18.55 -55.67 -33.53
C THR A 237 -19.16 -54.25 -33.44
N THR A 238 -19.36 -53.38 -34.45
CA THR A 238 -19.72 -53.44 -35.89
C THR A 238 -21.23 -53.40 -36.17
N ALA A 239 -21.74 -52.26 -36.69
CA ALA A 239 -23.04 -52.10 -37.37
C ALA A 239 -23.05 -50.83 -38.25
N THR A 240 -23.87 -50.80 -39.31
CA THR A 240 -23.91 -49.73 -40.35
C THR A 240 -25.36 -49.40 -40.75
N SER A 241 -25.68 -48.13 -41.03
CA SER A 241 -26.87 -47.72 -41.81
C SER A 241 -26.70 -46.29 -42.39
N SER A 242 -27.45 -45.94 -43.45
CA SER A 242 -27.14 -44.79 -44.32
C SER A 242 -28.34 -44.24 -45.13
N SER A 243 -28.47 -42.92 -45.24
CA SER A 243 -29.39 -42.13 -46.09
C SER A 243 -29.05 -40.62 -45.91
N THR A 244 -28.97 -39.68 -46.87
CA THR A 244 -29.40 -39.56 -48.30
C THR A 244 -30.93 -39.56 -48.45
N THR A 245 -31.65 -38.58 -49.01
CA THR A 245 -31.34 -37.45 -49.94
C THR A 245 -32.18 -36.21 -49.44
N THR A 246 -32.28 -34.98 -49.98
CA THR A 246 -32.06 -34.33 -51.30
C THR A 246 -31.82 -32.81 -51.10
N ALA A 247 -31.48 -32.05 -52.14
CA ALA A 247 -31.46 -30.58 -52.16
C ALA A 247 -32.47 -29.99 -53.17
N THR A 248 -32.96 -28.77 -52.92
CA THR A 248 -33.78 -28.01 -53.89
C THR A 248 -33.32 -26.55 -53.97
N THR A 249 -32.99 -26.09 -55.18
CA THR A 249 -32.62 -24.71 -55.49
C THR A 249 -33.80 -23.97 -56.10
N THR A 250 -34.06 -22.73 -55.68
CA THR A 250 -34.91 -21.79 -56.44
C THR A 250 -34.23 -20.43 -56.52
N THR A 251 -33.86 -20.03 -57.74
CA THR A 251 -33.29 -18.72 -58.06
C THR A 251 -34.37 -17.78 -58.58
N THR A 252 -34.37 -16.53 -58.11
CA THR A 252 -34.94 -15.39 -58.84
C THR A 252 -34.12 -14.13 -58.52
N THR A 253 -33.91 -13.30 -59.53
CA THR A 253 -33.05 -12.10 -59.49
C THR A 253 -33.88 -10.82 -59.42
N THR A 254 -33.38 -9.76 -58.77
CA THR A 254 -33.09 -8.44 -59.39
C THR A 254 -32.49 -7.42 -58.41
N THR A 255 -31.60 -6.55 -58.94
CA THR A 255 -31.27 -5.17 -58.51
C THR A 255 -30.84 -4.84 -57.07
N SER A 256 -29.57 -4.49 -56.93
CA SER A 256 -28.97 -3.60 -55.88
C SER A 256 -29.00 -2.13 -56.36
N PRO A 257 -28.40 -1.10 -55.68
CA PRO A 257 -27.84 -0.99 -54.31
C PRO A 257 -28.34 0.33 -53.61
N PRO A 258 -27.63 1.02 -52.66
CA PRO A 258 -26.76 0.60 -51.54
C PRO A 258 -27.20 1.18 -50.15
N SER A 259 -26.44 0.81 -49.10
CA SER A 259 -25.82 1.70 -48.07
C SER A 259 -26.15 1.50 -46.57
N THR A 260 -25.09 1.66 -45.76
CA THR A 260 -25.05 1.90 -44.29
C THR A 260 -25.82 0.96 -43.35
N SER A 261 -25.20 -0.19 -43.01
CA SER A 261 -25.56 -0.98 -41.83
C SER A 261 -24.67 -0.64 -40.62
N THR A 262 -25.20 0.14 -39.67
CA THR A 262 -24.55 0.38 -38.37
C THR A 262 -24.61 -0.88 -37.50
N ALA A 263 -23.50 -1.58 -37.34
CA ALA A 263 -23.43 -2.85 -36.61
C ALA A 263 -23.06 -2.65 -35.12
N SER A 264 -24.06 -2.67 -34.24
CA SER A 264 -23.86 -2.64 -32.78
C SER A 264 -23.20 -3.93 -32.28
N ALA A 265 -22.02 -3.82 -31.67
CA ALA A 265 -21.31 -4.96 -31.09
C ALA A 265 -21.77 -5.26 -29.65
N THR A 266 -22.75 -6.15 -29.52
CA THR A 266 -23.24 -6.65 -28.21
C THR A 266 -22.21 -7.59 -27.59
N ASN A 267 -21.38 -7.09 -26.67
CA ASN A 267 -20.40 -7.93 -25.97
C ASN A 267 -21.06 -8.72 -24.83
N ASN A 268 -21.16 -10.04 -25.00
CA ASN A 268 -21.54 -10.96 -23.93
C ASN A 268 -20.51 -10.93 -22.79
N GLY A 269 -20.99 -11.03 -21.55
CA GLY A 269 -20.13 -11.21 -20.39
C GLY A 269 -19.48 -12.60 -20.40
N SER A 270 -18.17 -12.66 -20.23
CA SER A 270 -17.45 -13.91 -19.94
C SER A 270 -17.31 -14.11 -18.43
N THR A 271 -17.35 -15.36 -18.00
CA THR A 271 -17.34 -15.77 -16.58
C THR A 271 -15.95 -15.76 -15.97
N ASN A 272 -15.89 -15.69 -14.63
CA ASN A 272 -14.64 -15.87 -13.88
C ASN A 272 -13.98 -17.21 -14.25
N GLY A 273 -12.67 -17.17 -14.55
CA GLY A 273 -11.81 -18.34 -14.65
C GLY A 273 -10.41 -17.97 -14.17
N SER A 274 -9.88 -18.72 -13.21
CA SER A 274 -8.51 -18.51 -12.72
C SER A 274 -7.51 -19.07 -13.73
N ASN A 275 -7.08 -18.23 -14.65
CA ASN A 275 -6.14 -18.61 -15.70
C ASN A 275 -4.71 -18.24 -15.27
N ASN A 276 -3.92 -19.24 -14.88
CA ASN A 276 -2.45 -19.20 -14.99
C ASN A 276 -2.04 -19.29 -16.48
N GLY A 277 -2.52 -18.33 -17.28
CA GLY A 277 -2.40 -18.27 -18.72
C GLY A 277 -1.21 -17.43 -19.15
N LYS A 278 -0.48 -17.92 -20.16
CA LYS A 278 0.60 -17.17 -20.83
C LYS A 278 0.08 -15.81 -21.36
N PRO A 279 0.96 -14.79 -21.48
CA PRO A 279 0.59 -13.50 -22.07
C PRO A 279 -0.03 -13.64 -23.47
N ASN A 280 -0.96 -12.75 -23.79
CA ASN A 280 -1.74 -12.75 -25.04
C ASN A 280 -1.26 -11.63 -25.97
N TYR A 281 0.04 -11.61 -26.23
CA TYR A 281 0.71 -10.67 -27.14
C TYR A 281 0.31 -10.95 -28.60
N LYS A 282 0.20 -9.89 -29.41
CA LYS A 282 -0.30 -9.94 -30.79
C LYS A 282 0.42 -8.92 -31.67
N LYS A 283 1.25 -9.40 -32.60
CA LYS A 283 1.86 -8.55 -33.63
C LYS A 283 0.77 -7.81 -34.43
N LYS A 284 0.89 -6.48 -34.54
CA LYS A 284 0.08 -5.70 -35.50
C LYS A 284 0.74 -5.80 -36.89
N LYS A 285 -0.06 -5.78 -37.96
CA LYS A 285 0.49 -5.59 -39.32
C LYS A 285 0.96 -4.13 -39.44
N GLN A 286 2.20 -3.94 -39.92
CA GLN A 286 2.85 -2.67 -40.27
C GLN A 286 1.86 -1.48 -40.31
N VAL A 287 1.90 -0.67 -39.25
CA VAL A 287 0.87 0.33 -38.95
C VAL A 287 1.32 1.71 -39.43
N SER A 288 0.37 2.59 -39.75
CA SER A 288 0.68 4.00 -40.00
C SER A 288 1.22 4.67 -38.72
N SER A 289 2.05 5.70 -38.91
CA SER A 289 2.67 6.52 -37.84
C SER A 289 1.72 6.91 -36.71
N ASN A 290 0.45 7.15 -37.04
CA ASN A 290 -0.58 7.63 -36.14
C ASN A 290 -1.10 6.55 -35.16
N LYS A 291 -0.52 5.34 -35.15
CA LYS A 291 -0.93 4.22 -34.29
C LYS A 291 0.18 3.63 -33.41
N GLN A 292 1.27 4.38 -33.18
CA GLN A 292 2.39 3.98 -32.33
C GLN A 292 1.95 3.38 -30.98
N ARG A 293 2.54 2.25 -30.57
CA ARG A 293 2.41 1.64 -29.23
C ARG A 293 3.41 2.29 -28.25
N SER A 294 3.26 3.59 -28.04
CA SER A 294 4.06 4.35 -27.08
C SER A 294 3.38 4.44 -25.71
N LEU A 295 3.99 3.82 -24.70
CA LEU A 295 3.47 3.65 -23.34
C LEU A 295 4.44 4.22 -22.30
N TYR A 296 3.93 5.11 -21.44
CA TYR A 296 4.56 5.52 -20.18
C TYR A 296 3.91 4.73 -19.03
N PHE A 297 4.70 4.14 -18.13
CA PHE A 297 4.18 3.30 -17.04
C PHE A 297 5.04 3.35 -15.77
N PRO A 298 4.45 3.19 -14.57
CA PRO A 298 5.21 3.15 -13.32
C PRO A 298 6.00 1.85 -13.17
N PHE A 299 7.06 1.89 -12.38
CA PHE A 299 7.66 0.70 -11.79
C PHE A 299 6.66 0.07 -10.82
N ILE A 300 5.98 -0.98 -11.29
CA ILE A 300 4.68 -1.40 -10.74
C ILE A 300 4.85 -1.85 -9.29
N SER A 301 4.04 -1.25 -8.42
CA SER A 301 3.87 -1.57 -7.01
C SER A 301 5.09 -1.36 -6.09
N THR A 302 6.21 -0.83 -6.59
CA THR A 302 7.40 -0.58 -5.75
C THR A 302 7.29 0.66 -4.85
N PHE A 303 6.46 1.65 -5.22
CA PHE A 303 6.36 2.92 -4.50
C PHE A 303 5.25 2.94 -3.44
N VAL A 304 3.97 2.89 -3.84
CA VAL A 304 2.84 2.97 -2.88
C VAL A 304 2.58 1.65 -2.16
N TYR A 305 2.88 0.55 -2.85
CA TYR A 305 2.56 -0.83 -2.47
C TYR A 305 3.76 -1.60 -1.91
N ASN A 306 4.91 -0.95 -1.68
CA ASN A 306 6.09 -1.49 -1.01
C ASN A 306 6.59 -2.86 -1.52
N PHE A 307 6.34 -3.21 -2.79
CA PHE A 307 6.81 -4.48 -3.34
C PHE A 307 8.35 -4.52 -3.33
N LYS A 308 8.93 -5.66 -2.93
CA LYS A 308 10.38 -5.85 -2.77
C LYS A 308 11.13 -5.51 -4.06
N VAL A 309 11.88 -4.40 -4.03
CA VAL A 309 12.42 -3.71 -5.22
C VAL A 309 13.35 -4.59 -6.07
N ASP A 310 14.18 -5.43 -5.46
CA ASP A 310 15.05 -6.36 -6.19
C ASP A 310 14.24 -7.38 -7.03
N ILE A 311 13.19 -7.93 -6.44
CA ILE A 311 12.32 -8.94 -7.06
C ILE A 311 11.45 -8.28 -8.14
N ALA A 312 10.89 -7.09 -7.86
CA ALA A 312 10.22 -6.29 -8.88
C ALA A 312 11.13 -5.95 -10.06
N THR A 313 12.42 -5.69 -9.82
CA THR A 313 13.40 -5.42 -10.88
C THR A 313 13.58 -6.63 -11.79
N ASP A 314 13.73 -7.83 -11.23
CA ASP A 314 13.95 -9.05 -12.02
C ASP A 314 12.68 -9.51 -12.76
N ILE A 315 11.49 -9.29 -12.19
CA ILE A 315 10.20 -9.46 -12.87
C ILE A 315 10.06 -8.45 -14.02
N ALA A 316 10.30 -7.17 -13.77
CA ALA A 316 10.19 -6.12 -14.79
C ALA A 316 11.14 -6.37 -15.98
N ILE A 317 12.41 -6.74 -15.70
CA ILE A 317 13.37 -7.15 -16.74
C ILE A 317 12.80 -8.31 -17.57
N THR A 318 12.28 -9.35 -16.90
CA THR A 318 11.80 -10.57 -17.56
C THR A 318 10.60 -10.29 -18.48
N GLU A 319 9.58 -9.58 -17.99
CA GLU A 319 8.35 -9.35 -18.75
C GLU A 319 8.52 -8.31 -19.86
N ILE A 320 9.26 -7.21 -19.61
CA ILE A 320 9.57 -6.19 -20.63
C ILE A 320 10.39 -6.83 -21.76
N LYS A 321 11.43 -7.60 -21.43
CA LYS A 321 12.28 -8.28 -22.44
C LYS A 321 11.50 -9.35 -23.21
N SER A 322 10.63 -10.10 -22.53
CA SER A 322 9.78 -11.12 -23.18
C SER A 322 8.81 -10.50 -24.20
N TYR A 323 8.18 -9.37 -23.86
CA TYR A 323 7.33 -8.62 -24.78
C TYR A 323 8.13 -8.04 -25.95
N LEU A 324 9.24 -7.36 -25.69
CA LEU A 324 10.04 -6.72 -26.74
C LEU A 324 10.68 -7.74 -27.72
N GLU A 325 11.13 -8.91 -27.26
CA GLU A 325 11.63 -9.97 -28.15
C GLU A 325 10.48 -10.66 -28.92
N PHE A 326 9.28 -10.82 -28.34
CA PHE A 326 8.11 -11.26 -29.11
C PHE A 326 7.80 -10.26 -30.25
N HIS A 327 7.91 -8.97 -29.98
CA HIS A 327 7.78 -7.89 -30.94
C HIS A 327 9.10 -7.47 -31.59
N LYS A 328 10.05 -8.39 -31.78
CA LYS A 328 11.21 -8.14 -32.65
C LYS A 328 10.73 -7.64 -34.02
N GLU A 329 11.49 -6.70 -34.59
CA GLU A 329 11.21 -6.04 -35.89
C GLU A 329 10.00 -5.08 -35.90
N GLU A 330 9.34 -4.83 -34.76
CA GLU A 330 8.28 -3.82 -34.63
C GLU A 330 8.83 -2.54 -33.96
N ASP A 331 9.03 -1.50 -34.77
CA ASP A 331 9.60 -0.19 -34.42
C ASP A 331 8.58 0.81 -33.84
N ASP A 332 7.29 0.52 -33.96
CA ASP A 332 6.22 1.34 -33.39
C ASP A 332 6.06 1.21 -31.87
N ILE A 333 6.83 0.35 -31.20
CA ILE A 333 6.79 0.18 -29.74
C ILE A 333 7.80 1.13 -29.08
N LYS A 334 7.34 1.86 -28.06
CA LYS A 334 8.17 2.70 -27.19
C LYS A 334 7.72 2.57 -25.75
N LEU A 335 8.59 2.10 -24.87
CA LEU A 335 8.32 1.80 -23.47
C LEU A 335 9.16 2.70 -22.56
N ILE A 336 8.50 3.62 -21.85
CA ILE A 336 9.14 4.47 -20.83
C ILE A 336 8.63 4.05 -19.45
N MET A 337 9.51 3.49 -18.63
CA MET A 337 9.17 3.24 -17.22
C MET A 337 9.57 4.44 -16.34
N CYS A 338 8.65 4.95 -15.53
CA CYS A 338 8.96 5.92 -14.51
C CYS A 338 9.21 5.26 -13.15
N ILE A 339 10.27 5.72 -12.48
CA ILE A 339 10.61 5.30 -11.11
C ILE A 339 10.51 6.54 -10.23
N ASP A 340 9.72 6.46 -9.16
CA ASP A 340 9.60 7.57 -8.22
C ASP A 340 10.96 7.89 -7.59
N LYS A 341 11.24 9.18 -7.39
CA LYS A 341 12.48 9.72 -6.79
C LYS A 341 12.88 9.08 -5.46
N SER A 342 11.95 8.48 -4.70
CA SER A 342 12.30 7.76 -3.45
C SER A 342 12.85 6.34 -3.68
N ILE A 343 12.59 5.76 -4.86
CA ILE A 343 13.04 4.41 -5.28
C ILE A 343 14.20 4.52 -6.27
N TYR A 344 14.23 5.59 -7.09
CA TYR A 344 15.24 5.77 -8.13
C TYR A 344 16.66 5.83 -7.55
N ASN A 345 17.56 5.04 -8.13
CA ASN A 345 19.00 5.22 -8.07
C ASN A 345 19.64 4.60 -9.31
N ASP A 346 20.86 5.03 -9.64
CA ASP A 346 21.53 4.64 -10.88
C ASP A 346 21.86 3.14 -10.94
N SER A 347 21.98 2.44 -9.81
CA SER A 347 22.18 0.99 -9.77
C SER A 347 20.94 0.25 -10.28
N ILE A 348 19.75 0.61 -9.77
CA ILE A 348 18.46 0.08 -10.24
C ILE A 348 18.23 0.41 -11.71
N ALA A 349 18.40 1.68 -12.10
CA ALA A 349 18.22 2.12 -13.49
C ALA A 349 19.18 1.38 -14.44
N THR A 350 20.43 1.16 -14.01
CA THR A 350 21.44 0.36 -14.75
C THR A 350 21.08 -1.12 -14.81
N LYS A 351 20.59 -1.74 -13.72
CA LYS A 351 20.18 -3.16 -13.69
C LYS A 351 19.01 -3.39 -14.65
N LEU A 352 18.00 -2.53 -14.61
CA LEU A 352 16.82 -2.58 -15.49
C LEU A 352 17.20 -2.40 -16.98
N THR A 353 17.88 -1.30 -17.33
CA THR A 353 18.23 -0.99 -18.74
C THR A 353 19.13 -2.06 -19.35
N LYS A 354 20.17 -2.52 -18.65
CA LYS A 354 21.07 -3.60 -19.14
C LYS A 354 20.41 -4.97 -19.13
N GLY A 355 19.50 -5.23 -18.18
CA GLY A 355 18.74 -6.49 -18.11
C GLY A 355 17.79 -6.66 -19.29
N VAL A 356 17.03 -5.59 -19.63
CA VAL A 356 16.17 -5.55 -20.82
C VAL A 356 17.03 -5.56 -22.09
N GLY A 357 17.93 -4.59 -22.25
CA GLY A 357 18.89 -4.55 -23.37
C GLY A 357 18.28 -4.27 -24.74
N ASP A 358 17.22 -3.45 -24.81
CA ASP A 358 16.50 -3.08 -26.04
C ASP A 358 16.32 -1.55 -26.08
N GLU A 359 16.59 -0.93 -27.23
CA GLU A 359 16.57 0.53 -27.40
C GLU A 359 15.16 1.15 -27.31
N ARG A 360 14.11 0.34 -27.48
CA ARG A 360 12.71 0.76 -27.33
C ARG A 360 12.30 0.91 -25.87
N PHE A 361 13.16 0.50 -24.92
CA PHE A 361 12.96 0.66 -23.49
C PHE A 361 13.87 1.75 -22.90
N SER A 362 13.28 2.68 -22.15
CA SER A 362 14.03 3.66 -21.36
C SER A 362 13.37 3.94 -20.01
N ILE A 363 14.11 4.62 -19.14
CA ILE A 363 13.71 4.92 -17.76
C ILE A 363 13.79 6.42 -17.53
N VAL A 364 12.81 6.96 -16.81
CA VAL A 364 12.86 8.32 -16.27
C VAL A 364 12.64 8.30 -14.75
N GLN A 365 13.28 9.23 -14.05
CA GLN A 365 12.94 9.54 -12.66
C GLN A 365 11.68 10.43 -12.66
N CYS A 366 10.73 10.19 -11.76
CA CYS A 366 9.55 11.04 -11.60
C CYS A 366 9.36 11.49 -10.14
N ASP A 367 8.53 12.52 -9.96
CA ASP A 367 7.89 12.81 -8.68
C ASP A 367 6.38 12.64 -8.89
N SER A 368 5.87 11.48 -8.48
CA SER A 368 4.51 11.04 -8.79
C SER A 368 3.45 12.05 -8.31
N ALA A 369 3.72 12.77 -7.22
CA ALA A 369 2.75 13.61 -6.54
C ALA A 369 2.76 15.08 -6.99
N THR A 370 3.87 15.60 -7.55
CA THR A 370 4.06 17.06 -7.72
C THR A 370 4.18 17.54 -9.16
N SER A 371 4.78 16.75 -10.06
CA SER A 371 5.07 17.19 -11.44
C SER A 371 3.98 16.76 -12.42
N VAL A 372 3.65 17.65 -13.36
CA VAL A 372 2.82 17.34 -14.55
C VAL A 372 3.71 17.05 -15.76
N GLU A 373 4.91 17.64 -15.77
CA GLU A 373 5.93 17.53 -16.82
C GLU A 373 6.38 16.08 -17.04
N GLN A 374 6.25 15.21 -16.02
CA GLN A 374 6.50 13.77 -16.12
C GLN A 374 5.68 13.07 -17.25
N PHE A 375 4.55 13.64 -17.67
CA PHE A 375 3.73 13.11 -18.76
C PHE A 375 4.16 13.62 -20.14
N ASN A 376 5.04 14.64 -20.22
CA ASN A 376 5.55 15.20 -21.48
C ASN A 376 6.70 14.37 -22.09
N VAL A 377 6.48 13.07 -22.21
CA VAL A 377 7.46 12.09 -22.72
C VAL A 377 7.15 11.61 -24.14
N GLY A 378 6.04 12.08 -24.73
CA GLY A 378 5.56 11.65 -26.05
C GLY A 378 5.17 10.18 -26.08
N CYS A 379 4.25 9.77 -25.20
CA CYS A 379 3.63 8.44 -25.20
C CYS A 379 2.11 8.58 -25.28
N ARG A 380 1.49 7.91 -26.26
CA ARG A 380 0.02 7.93 -26.47
C ARG A 380 -0.76 7.33 -25.31
N PHE A 381 -0.14 6.41 -24.57
CA PHE A 381 -0.76 5.72 -23.45
C PHE A 381 0.00 5.98 -22.16
N VAL A 382 -0.74 6.26 -21.08
CA VAL A 382 -0.20 6.42 -19.73
C VAL A 382 -0.82 5.37 -18.82
N ALA A 383 -0.01 4.46 -18.31
CA ALA A 383 -0.41 3.60 -17.20
C ALA A 383 -0.26 4.34 -15.87
N SER A 384 -1.16 4.09 -14.92
CA SER A 384 -1.16 4.75 -13.62
C SER A 384 -1.72 3.84 -12.54
N GLU A 385 -1.04 3.71 -11.40
CA GLU A 385 -1.52 2.86 -10.31
C GLU A 385 -2.79 3.45 -9.66
N THR A 386 -3.73 2.57 -9.35
CA THR A 386 -4.94 2.87 -8.59
C THR A 386 -5.32 1.69 -7.71
N THR A 387 -6.32 1.88 -6.86
CA THR A 387 -6.89 0.81 -6.03
C THR A 387 -8.03 0.09 -6.75
N TRP A 388 -8.57 -0.96 -6.13
CA TRP A 388 -9.80 -1.65 -6.57
C TRP A 388 -11.00 -0.72 -6.83
N ARG A 389 -10.99 0.51 -6.29
CA ARG A 389 -12.05 1.50 -6.51
C ARG A 389 -12.05 2.09 -7.93
N LEU A 390 -10.93 1.97 -8.67
CA LEU A 390 -10.71 2.63 -9.97
C LEU A 390 -10.97 4.15 -9.88
N LYS A 391 -10.17 4.82 -9.04
CA LYS A 391 -10.33 6.25 -8.69
C LYS A 391 -9.01 6.99 -8.61
N ARG A 392 -9.12 8.31 -8.51
CA ARG A 392 -8.04 9.21 -8.10
C ARG A 392 -7.47 8.77 -6.75
N THR A 393 -6.17 8.89 -6.61
CA THR A 393 -5.38 8.67 -5.40
C THR A 393 -4.48 9.90 -5.20
N PRO A 394 -3.86 10.09 -4.02
CA PRO A 394 -2.86 11.15 -3.85
C PRO A 394 -1.71 11.08 -4.87
N GLN A 395 -1.30 9.87 -5.27
CA GLN A 395 -0.15 9.63 -6.15
C GLN A 395 -0.47 9.68 -7.66
N ASN A 396 -1.75 9.63 -8.06
CA ASN A 396 -2.16 9.91 -9.44
C ASN A 396 -2.94 11.23 -9.58
N LYS A 397 -2.98 12.06 -8.51
CA LYS A 397 -3.69 13.35 -8.46
C LYS A 397 -3.43 14.21 -9.69
N GLN A 398 -2.17 14.45 -10.02
CA GLN A 398 -1.76 15.34 -11.13
C GLN A 398 -2.29 14.85 -12.48
N LEU A 399 -2.36 13.53 -12.67
CA LEU A 399 -2.92 12.90 -13.87
C LEU A 399 -4.42 13.18 -14.00
N TYR A 400 -5.19 13.00 -12.92
CA TYR A 400 -6.63 13.32 -12.91
C TYR A 400 -6.90 14.83 -13.11
N ASP A 401 -6.00 15.70 -12.62
CA ASP A 401 -6.09 17.14 -12.80
C ASP A 401 -5.90 17.57 -14.27
N ILE A 402 -5.06 16.87 -15.06
CA ILE A 402 -4.85 17.17 -16.49
C ILE A 402 -5.85 16.50 -17.45
N ILE A 403 -6.51 15.41 -17.04
CA ILE A 403 -7.54 14.72 -17.86
C ILE A 403 -8.92 15.37 -17.68
N GLY A 404 -9.23 15.87 -16.48
CA GLY A 404 -10.58 16.30 -16.10
C GLY A 404 -11.33 15.21 -15.35
N GLU A 405 -11.06 15.11 -14.04
CA GLU A 405 -11.57 14.08 -13.12
C GLU A 405 -13.02 13.68 -13.36
N ALA A 406 -13.98 14.61 -13.37
CA ALA A 406 -15.41 14.28 -13.44
C ALA A 406 -15.82 13.54 -14.74
N THR A 407 -15.26 13.94 -15.89
CA THR A 407 -15.54 13.29 -17.18
C THR A 407 -14.89 11.90 -17.24
N PHE A 408 -13.66 11.79 -16.75
CA PHE A 408 -12.94 10.52 -16.69
C PHE A 408 -13.61 9.52 -15.72
N ASP A 409 -14.02 9.97 -14.55
CA ASP A 409 -14.70 9.17 -13.52
C ASP A 409 -16.03 8.59 -14.01
N ALA A 410 -16.76 9.33 -14.85
CA ALA A 410 -17.97 8.85 -15.50
C ALA A 410 -17.66 7.73 -16.50
N GLU A 411 -16.62 7.88 -17.31
CA GLU A 411 -16.19 6.85 -18.27
C GLU A 411 -15.69 5.58 -17.56
N VAL A 412 -14.86 5.73 -16.53
CA VAL A 412 -14.41 4.60 -15.69
C VAL A 412 -15.62 3.83 -15.15
N LYS A 413 -16.61 4.53 -14.58
CA LYS A 413 -17.80 3.90 -14.00
C LYS A 413 -18.72 3.27 -15.05
N GLN A 414 -18.82 3.86 -16.25
CA GLN A 414 -19.58 3.29 -17.37
C GLN A 414 -18.93 2.01 -17.91
N ARG A 415 -17.60 2.02 -18.09
CA ARG A 415 -16.83 0.93 -18.68
C ARG A 415 -16.55 -0.20 -17.69
N TYR A 416 -16.40 0.14 -16.41
CA TYR A 416 -16.03 -0.76 -15.32
C TYR A 416 -16.94 -0.55 -14.10
N PRO A 417 -18.21 -1.01 -14.14
CA PRO A 417 -19.18 -0.86 -13.06
C PRO A 417 -18.93 -1.79 -11.85
N LYS A 418 -17.88 -2.62 -11.91
CA LYS A 418 -17.44 -3.52 -10.82
C LYS A 418 -16.09 -3.05 -10.28
N PRO A 419 -15.76 -3.33 -9.01
CA PRO A 419 -14.41 -3.19 -8.48
C PRO A 419 -13.32 -3.77 -9.40
N GLY A 420 -12.20 -3.07 -9.51
CA GLY A 420 -10.98 -3.60 -10.11
C GLY A 420 -10.29 -4.60 -9.19
N THR A 421 -9.52 -5.51 -9.79
CA THR A 421 -8.76 -6.56 -9.10
C THR A 421 -7.27 -6.41 -9.43
N ALA A 422 -6.39 -6.78 -8.49
CA ALA A 422 -4.95 -6.82 -8.76
C ALA A 422 -4.62 -7.81 -9.90
N GLY A 423 -3.48 -7.64 -10.58
CA GLY A 423 -3.14 -8.41 -11.78
C GLY A 423 -3.85 -7.96 -13.06
N ASN A 424 -4.62 -6.85 -13.03
CA ASN A 424 -5.50 -6.44 -14.14
C ASN A 424 -5.33 -4.95 -14.51
N ILE A 425 -5.69 -4.64 -15.76
CA ILE A 425 -5.49 -3.34 -16.39
C ILE A 425 -6.79 -2.83 -17.04
N TYR A 426 -7.21 -1.64 -16.61
CA TYR A 426 -8.49 -1.02 -16.92
C TYR A 426 -8.25 0.20 -17.82
N ALA A 427 -8.29 -0.03 -19.13
CA ALA A 427 -7.98 0.99 -20.12
C ALA A 427 -9.20 1.89 -20.42
N VAL A 428 -9.00 3.21 -20.39
CA VAL A 428 -10.05 4.23 -20.45
C VAL A 428 -9.64 5.34 -21.42
N PRO A 429 -10.42 5.63 -22.48
CA PRO A 429 -10.09 6.67 -23.46
C PRO A 429 -10.30 8.08 -22.90
N ILE A 430 -9.46 9.02 -23.33
CA ILE A 430 -9.61 10.45 -23.00
C ILE A 430 -10.63 11.08 -23.96
N LYS A 431 -11.91 11.07 -23.55
CA LYS A 431 -13.01 11.64 -24.35
C LYS A 431 -12.98 13.16 -24.44
N ASP A 432 -12.42 13.86 -23.45
CA ASP A 432 -12.24 15.31 -23.53
C ASP A 432 -10.96 15.67 -24.30
N GLN A 433 -11.14 15.97 -25.59
CA GLN A 433 -10.08 16.39 -26.50
C GLN A 433 -9.62 17.84 -26.29
N GLN A 434 -10.20 18.58 -25.33
CA GLN A 434 -9.69 19.88 -24.87
C GLN A 434 -8.93 19.76 -23.53
N SER A 435 -8.95 18.59 -22.88
CA SER A 435 -8.12 18.31 -21.69
C SER A 435 -6.64 18.52 -21.98
N LYS A 436 -5.85 18.89 -20.95
CA LYS A 436 -4.39 19.01 -21.07
C LYS A 436 -3.74 17.69 -21.46
N ALA A 437 -4.25 16.57 -20.94
CA ALA A 437 -3.78 15.23 -21.27
C ALA A 437 -3.83 14.94 -22.78
N ALA A 438 -4.95 15.21 -23.44
CA ALA A 438 -5.06 15.07 -24.91
C ALA A 438 -4.28 16.16 -25.66
N LYS A 439 -4.47 17.43 -25.28
CA LYS A 439 -4.11 18.60 -26.08
C LYS A 439 -2.66 19.08 -25.92
N GLU A 440 -2.07 18.92 -24.74
CA GLU A 440 -0.70 19.34 -24.43
C GLU A 440 0.28 18.15 -24.44
N PHE A 441 -0.17 16.96 -24.03
CA PHE A 441 0.69 15.78 -23.88
C PHE A 441 0.41 14.64 -24.89
N ASN A 442 -0.59 14.79 -25.77
CA ASN A 442 -0.95 13.81 -26.80
C ASN A 442 -1.23 12.40 -26.22
N ILE A 443 -1.98 12.33 -25.11
CA ILE A 443 -2.41 11.09 -24.48
C ILE A 443 -3.82 10.73 -24.98
N ASP A 444 -3.96 9.54 -25.55
CA ASP A 444 -5.24 9.02 -26.09
C ASP A 444 -6.02 8.23 -25.02
N ALA A 445 -5.32 7.50 -24.15
CA ALA A 445 -5.94 6.66 -23.12
C ALA A 445 -5.07 6.44 -21.89
N ILE A 446 -5.75 6.22 -20.76
CA ILE A 446 -5.15 5.87 -19.48
C ILE A 446 -5.35 4.38 -19.21
N PHE A 447 -4.29 3.68 -18.85
CA PHE A 447 -4.32 2.29 -18.43
C PHE A 447 -4.28 2.27 -16.89
N LEU A 448 -5.44 2.25 -16.23
CA LEU A 448 -5.51 2.16 -14.78
C LEU A 448 -5.01 0.78 -14.34
N THR A 449 -3.90 0.76 -13.61
CA THR A 449 -3.15 -0.44 -13.22
C THR A 449 -3.41 -0.77 -11.76
N ILE A 450 -3.61 -2.06 -11.47
CA ILE A 450 -3.64 -2.56 -10.08
C ILE A 450 -2.65 -3.72 -9.99
N GLY A 451 -1.47 -3.44 -9.42
CA GLY A 451 -0.52 -4.49 -9.04
C GLY A 451 -0.80 -5.08 -7.64
N PRO A 452 -0.01 -6.08 -7.21
CA PRO A 452 -0.08 -6.62 -5.86
C PRO A 452 0.35 -5.59 -4.81
N ASN A 453 -0.39 -5.51 -3.70
CA ASN A 453 -0.06 -4.63 -2.60
C ASN A 453 0.68 -5.36 -1.47
N MET A 454 1.93 -4.99 -1.18
CA MET A 454 2.70 -5.45 -0.02
C MET A 454 2.84 -4.37 1.08
N ASN A 455 2.05 -3.30 1.02
CA ASN A 455 1.94 -2.29 2.07
C ASN A 455 0.75 -2.62 2.98
N ASP A 456 1.03 -2.97 4.23
CA ASP A 456 0.07 -3.34 5.28
C ASP A 456 -0.98 -2.24 5.55
N LYS A 457 -0.62 -0.98 5.31
CA LYS A 457 -1.49 0.20 5.47
C LYS A 457 -2.37 0.50 4.25
N LYS A 458 -2.40 -0.38 3.23
CA LYS A 458 -3.19 -0.21 2.01
C LYS A 458 -4.10 -1.42 1.78
N SER A 459 -5.21 -1.21 1.06
CA SER A 459 -6.21 -2.24 0.79
C SER A 459 -5.63 -3.41 -0.03
N ASN A 460 -6.14 -4.62 0.21
CA ASN A 460 -5.75 -5.84 -0.51
C ASN A 460 -4.26 -6.19 -0.29
N TYR A 461 -3.77 -5.99 0.94
CA TYR A 461 -2.43 -6.41 1.37
C TYR A 461 -2.21 -7.92 1.18
N ILE A 462 -1.02 -8.27 0.69
CA ILE A 462 -0.50 -9.62 0.53
C ILE A 462 0.80 -9.68 1.35
N GLU A 463 0.82 -10.53 2.38
CA GLU A 463 1.97 -10.69 3.27
C GLU A 463 3.09 -11.51 2.62
N ASP A 464 2.73 -12.59 1.93
CA ASP A 464 3.71 -13.46 1.27
C ASP A 464 4.17 -12.88 -0.08
N ILE A 465 5.48 -12.95 -0.30
CA ILE A 465 6.10 -12.58 -1.57
C ILE A 465 5.83 -13.63 -2.66
N ASP A 466 5.62 -14.89 -2.28
CA ASP A 466 5.37 -15.97 -3.23
C ASP A 466 3.94 -15.93 -3.80
N ASP A 467 2.97 -15.40 -3.04
CA ASP A 467 1.64 -15.05 -3.54
C ASP A 467 1.65 -13.74 -4.37
N ALA A 468 2.42 -12.74 -3.93
CA ALA A 468 2.48 -11.44 -4.58
C ALA A 468 3.22 -11.48 -5.94
N THR A 469 4.24 -12.33 -6.08
CA THR A 469 5.13 -12.40 -7.26
C THR A 469 4.40 -12.79 -8.56
N PRO A 470 3.62 -13.89 -8.63
CA PRO A 470 2.84 -14.23 -9.82
C PRO A 470 1.88 -13.11 -10.23
N LEU A 471 1.34 -12.36 -9.26
CA LEU A 471 0.40 -11.28 -9.51
C LEU A 471 1.07 -10.03 -10.07
N LEU A 472 2.33 -9.74 -9.71
CA LEU A 472 3.13 -8.68 -10.37
C LEU A 472 3.44 -9.05 -11.83
N THR A 473 3.88 -10.29 -12.06
CA THR A 473 4.05 -10.87 -13.41
C THR A 473 2.77 -10.74 -14.24
N GLN A 474 1.62 -11.17 -13.69
CA GLN A 474 0.33 -11.04 -14.36
C GLN A 474 -0.03 -9.58 -14.68
N THR A 475 0.34 -8.63 -13.81
CA THR A 475 0.08 -7.20 -14.03
C THR A 475 0.86 -6.67 -15.23
N TYR A 476 2.15 -6.98 -15.35
CA TYR A 476 2.98 -6.63 -16.51
C TYR A 476 2.48 -7.30 -17.80
N GLN A 477 2.20 -8.61 -17.76
CA GLN A 477 1.68 -9.35 -18.91
C GLN A 477 0.32 -8.79 -19.37
N SER A 478 -0.55 -8.41 -18.44
CA SER A 478 -1.82 -7.75 -18.74
C SER A 478 -1.66 -6.34 -19.29
N LEU A 479 -0.60 -5.62 -18.90
CA LEU A 479 -0.30 -4.26 -19.38
C LEU A 479 0.17 -4.28 -20.83
N PHE A 480 1.13 -5.14 -21.15
CA PHE A 480 1.62 -5.26 -22.53
C PHE A 480 0.59 -5.95 -23.45
N SER A 481 -0.15 -6.95 -22.94
CA SER A 481 -1.33 -7.47 -23.66
C SER A 481 -2.41 -6.40 -23.86
N LYS A 482 -2.50 -5.36 -23.01
CA LYS A 482 -3.40 -4.22 -23.24
C LYS A 482 -2.89 -3.32 -24.36
N LEU A 483 -1.60 -3.01 -24.38
CA LEU A 483 -0.94 -2.16 -25.37
C LEU A 483 -1.13 -2.67 -26.80
N ASP A 484 -1.00 -3.99 -27.03
CA ASP A 484 -1.30 -4.61 -28.32
C ASP A 484 -2.77 -4.54 -28.74
N ASN A 485 -3.67 -4.64 -27.78
CA ASN A 485 -5.11 -4.79 -28.00
C ASN A 485 -5.88 -3.48 -27.80
N TYR A 486 -5.17 -2.35 -27.70
CA TYR A 486 -5.72 -0.99 -27.77
C TYR A 486 -5.40 -0.39 -29.15
N ASP A 487 -6.25 0.49 -29.67
CA ASP A 487 -6.16 1.02 -31.04
C ASP A 487 -6.04 2.55 -31.10
#